data_AF-A0A7S2I5V7-F1
#
_entry.id   AF-A0A7S2I5V7-F1
#
_cell.length_a   1.000
_cell.length_b   1.000
_cell.length_c   1.000
_cell.angle_alpha   90.00
_cell.angle_beta   90.00
_cell.angle_gamma   90.00
#
_symmetry.space_group_name_H-M   'P 1'
#
loop_
_entity.id
_entity.type
_entity.pdbx_description
1 polymer ?
#
loop_
_entity_poly.entity_id
_entity_poly.type
_entity_poly.pdbx_seq_one_letter_code
_entity_poly.pdbx_strand_id
1 'polypeptide(L)'
;EAILTVGLDDGSSLRAGVDPVTGAISSSPAKRFLGARPVSVSRITLESGPATLLLSSRPWISRPDPSGGTHVTAPLSYAPLDHGCSFTSEAIREGIVATAGTTLRILSVEGDGGGTLGSEEE
;
A
#
# COMPACT_ATOMS: atom_id res chain seq x y z
N GLU A 1 -2.23 16.95 -4.56
CA GLU A 1 -2.83 16.85 -3.21
C GLU A 1 -1.96 15.95 -2.36
N ALA A 2 -1.67 16.30 -1.11
CA ALA A 2 -0.93 15.41 -0.22
C ALA A 2 -1.90 14.37 0.34
N ILE A 3 -1.42 13.13 0.52
CA ILE A 3 -2.27 12.03 0.99
C ILE A 3 -1.75 11.55 2.34
N LEU A 4 -2.66 11.44 3.30
CA LEU A 4 -2.44 10.79 4.59
C LEU A 4 -3.05 9.39 4.56
N THR A 5 -2.22 8.38 4.82
CA THR A 5 -2.67 6.99 4.97
C THR A 5 -2.44 6.55 6.41
N VAL A 6 -3.49 6.04 7.05
CA VAL A 6 -3.49 5.58 8.45
C VAL A 6 -3.90 4.11 8.50
N GLY A 7 -3.15 3.31 9.24
CA GLY A 7 -3.53 1.94 9.56
C GLY A 7 -4.24 1.91 10.91
N LEU A 8 -5.37 1.19 10.99
CA LEU A 8 -6.18 1.07 12.19
C LEU A 8 -6.02 -0.33 12.82
N ASP A 9 -6.24 -0.40 14.13
CA ASP A 9 -6.18 -1.65 14.90
C ASP A 9 -7.29 -2.63 14.54
N ASP A 10 -8.40 -2.13 13.99
CA ASP A 10 -9.52 -2.93 13.48
C ASP A 10 -9.21 -3.64 12.15
N GLY A 11 -8.01 -3.43 11.60
CA GLY A 11 -7.57 -4.03 10.34
C GLY A 11 -8.03 -3.28 9.09
N SER A 12 -8.52 -2.06 9.24
CA SER A 12 -8.80 -1.16 8.14
C SER A 12 -7.68 -0.16 7.88
N SER A 13 -7.55 0.29 6.63
CA SER A 13 -6.81 1.50 6.28
C SER A 13 -7.75 2.67 6.07
N LEU A 14 -7.34 3.86 6.47
CA LEU A 14 -8.00 5.13 6.20
C LEU A 14 -7.09 6.00 5.34
N ARG A 15 -7.67 6.65 4.33
CA ARG A 15 -6.97 7.57 3.44
C ARG A 15 -7.69 8.91 3.38
N ALA A 16 -6.96 9.99 3.54
CA ALA A 16 -7.50 11.34 3.52
C ALA A 16 -6.62 12.27 2.69
N GLY A 17 -7.25 13.24 2.02
CA GLY A 17 -6.55 14.37 1.43
C GLY A 17 -6.05 15.32 2.51
N VAL A 18 -4.88 15.88 2.32
CA VAL A 18 -4.29 16.91 3.18
C VAL A 18 -3.96 18.12 2.34
N ASP A 19 -4.49 19.27 2.75
CA ASP A 19 -4.11 20.55 2.16
C ASP A 19 -2.65 20.86 2.52
N PRO A 20 -1.76 21.05 1.53
CA PRO A 20 -0.32 21.22 1.80
C PRO A 20 0.04 22.57 2.43
N VAL A 21 -0.87 23.55 2.42
CA VAL A 21 -0.65 24.90 2.97
C VAL A 21 -1.24 25.01 4.37
N THR A 22 -2.48 24.59 4.54
CA THR A 22 -3.23 24.74 5.81
C THR A 22 -3.11 23.52 6.72
N GLY A 23 -2.76 22.35 6.18
CA GLY A 23 -2.74 21.08 6.91
C GLY A 23 -4.14 20.52 7.21
N ALA A 24 -5.20 21.12 6.66
CA ALA A 24 -6.56 20.62 6.83
C ALA A 24 -6.70 19.22 6.22
N ILE A 25 -7.29 18.31 6.97
CA ILE A 25 -7.59 16.93 6.54
C ILE A 25 -9.01 16.91 5.96
N SER A 26 -9.19 16.26 4.81
CA SER A 26 -10.49 16.13 4.15
C SER A 26 -11.55 15.51 5.08
N SER A 27 -12.77 16.05 5.10
CA SER A 27 -13.87 15.62 5.98
C SER A 27 -14.44 14.22 5.66
N SER A 28 -14.23 13.72 4.44
CA SER A 28 -14.72 12.42 3.97
C SER A 28 -13.56 11.49 3.61
N PRO A 29 -12.87 10.89 4.60
CA PRO A 29 -11.78 9.97 4.33
C PRO A 29 -12.30 8.63 3.78
N ALA A 30 -11.55 8.03 2.85
CA ALA A 30 -11.86 6.72 2.31
C ALA A 30 -11.33 5.63 3.27
N LYS A 31 -12.23 4.78 3.80
CA LYS A 31 -11.88 3.64 4.67
C LYS A 31 -12.02 2.33 3.88
N ARG A 32 -11.05 1.42 4.04
CA ARG A 32 -11.09 0.07 3.43
C ARG A 32 -10.64 -0.97 4.45
N PHE A 33 -11.41 -2.04 4.63
CA PHE A 33 -11.00 -3.18 5.45
C PHE A 33 -10.00 -4.05 4.69
N LEU A 34 -8.85 -4.35 5.30
CA LEU A 34 -7.74 -5.07 4.66
C LEU A 34 -7.51 -6.47 5.25
N GLY A 35 -7.96 -6.71 6.48
CA GLY A 35 -7.74 -7.99 7.15
C GLY A 35 -8.01 -7.97 8.65
N ALA A 36 -7.84 -9.11 9.30
CA ALA A 36 -8.18 -9.27 10.73
C ALA A 36 -7.07 -8.84 11.71
N ARG A 37 -5.94 -8.31 11.22
CA ARG A 37 -4.82 -7.80 12.05
C ARG A 37 -4.72 -6.28 11.94
N PRO A 38 -4.22 -5.57 12.96
CA PRO A 38 -3.86 -4.16 12.84
C PRO A 38 -3.03 -3.88 11.59
N VAL A 39 -3.30 -2.76 10.92
CA VAL A 39 -2.63 -2.41 9.66
C VAL A 39 -1.32 -1.68 9.95
N SER A 40 -0.19 -2.30 9.59
CA SER A 40 1.10 -1.60 9.52
C SER A 40 1.24 -0.88 8.19
N VAL A 41 1.75 0.35 8.20
CA VAL A 41 1.89 1.21 7.02
C VAL A 41 3.35 1.55 6.79
N SER A 42 3.84 1.30 5.57
CA SER A 42 5.19 1.67 5.14
C SER A 42 5.17 2.34 3.77
N ARG A 43 5.98 3.38 3.59
CA ARG A 43 6.23 3.94 2.25
C ARG A 43 7.17 3.01 1.48
N ILE A 44 6.83 2.74 0.22
CA ILE A 44 7.66 1.97 -0.70
C ILE A 44 7.80 2.67 -2.05
N THR A 45 8.74 2.21 -2.87
CA THR A 45 8.94 2.68 -4.23
C THR A 45 8.85 1.50 -5.17
N LEU A 46 8.04 1.65 -6.22
CA LEU A 46 7.84 0.69 -7.31
C LEU A 46 8.14 1.41 -8.64
N GLU A 47 8.11 0.68 -9.74
CA GLU A 47 8.46 1.20 -11.07
C GLU A 47 7.46 2.24 -11.52
N SER A 48 6.20 2.00 -11.16
CA SER A 48 5.09 2.93 -11.34
C SER A 48 5.19 4.20 -10.46
N GLY A 49 6.19 4.29 -9.58
CA GLY A 49 6.42 5.42 -8.68
C GLY A 49 6.15 5.12 -7.20
N PRO A 50 5.96 6.17 -6.38
CA PRO A 50 5.70 6.04 -4.96
C PRO A 50 4.43 5.24 -4.65
N ALA A 51 4.52 4.33 -3.70
CA ALA A 51 3.40 3.52 -3.25
C ALA A 51 3.44 3.33 -1.73
N THR A 52 2.37 2.75 -1.20
CA THR A 52 2.21 2.42 0.23
C THR A 52 2.02 0.92 0.38
N LEU A 53 2.87 0.30 1.19
CA LEU A 53 2.72 -1.06 1.65
C LEU A 53 1.82 -1.07 2.89
N LEU A 54 0.76 -1.85 2.85
CA LEU A 54 -0.21 -2.01 3.94
C LEU A 54 -0.23 -3.48 4.35
N LEU A 55 0.19 -3.77 5.58
CA LEU A 55 0.36 -5.14 6.07
C LEU A 55 -0.70 -5.44 7.14
N SER A 56 -1.53 -6.45 6.90
CA SER A 56 -2.50 -6.99 7.86
C SER A 56 -2.45 -8.53 7.80
N SER A 57 -3.59 -9.23 7.79
CA SER A 57 -3.64 -10.68 7.53
C SER A 57 -3.25 -11.06 6.11
N ARG A 58 -3.23 -10.10 5.18
CA ARG A 58 -2.61 -10.20 3.85
C ARG A 58 -1.85 -8.90 3.56
N PRO A 59 -0.75 -8.95 2.79
CA PRO A 59 -0.08 -7.74 2.32
C PRO A 59 -0.88 -7.09 1.18
N TRP A 60 -0.91 -5.77 1.16
CA TRP A 60 -1.56 -4.95 0.13
C TRP A 60 -0.62 -3.84 -0.34
N ILE A 61 -0.76 -3.46 -1.59
CA ILE A 61 -0.11 -2.27 -2.15
C ILE A 61 -1.18 -1.27 -2.52
N SER A 62 -0.97 -0.03 -2.10
CA SER A 62 -1.76 1.10 -2.53
C SER A 62 -0.92 2.11 -3.29
N ARG A 63 -1.39 2.53 -4.46
CA ARG A 63 -0.70 3.48 -5.33
C ARG A 63 -1.71 4.37 -6.06
N PRO A 64 -1.30 5.58 -6.51
CA PRO A 64 -2.11 6.37 -7.42
C PRO A 64 -2.38 5.60 -8.72
N ASP A 65 -3.58 5.68 -9.27
CA ASP A 65 -3.89 5.16 -10.61
C ASP A 65 -3.16 6.01 -11.67
N PRO A 66 -2.43 5.40 -12.62
CA PRO A 66 -1.81 6.14 -13.72
C PRO A 66 -2.79 6.89 -14.63
N SER A 67 -4.06 6.46 -14.69
CA SER A 67 -5.06 6.94 -15.65
C SER A 67 -6.11 7.91 -15.06
N GLY A 68 -6.14 8.10 -13.74
CA GLY A 68 -7.09 8.98 -13.07
C GLY A 68 -6.71 9.23 -11.61
N GLY A 69 -7.21 10.29 -10.97
CA GLY A 69 -6.83 10.69 -9.61
C GLY A 69 -7.21 9.72 -8.48
N THR A 70 -7.78 8.56 -8.79
CA THR A 70 -8.19 7.53 -7.84
C THR A 70 -6.99 6.71 -7.35
N HIS A 71 -7.00 6.28 -6.09
CA HIS A 71 -5.96 5.39 -5.57
C HIS A 71 -6.41 3.93 -5.71
N VAL A 72 -5.58 3.13 -6.36
CA VAL A 72 -5.79 1.67 -6.44
C VAL A 72 -5.19 1.02 -5.21
N THR A 73 -5.91 0.07 -4.61
CA THR A 73 -5.42 -0.75 -3.50
C THR A 73 -5.66 -2.21 -3.81
N ALA A 74 -4.58 -2.96 -4.05
CA ALA A 74 -4.63 -4.34 -4.49
C ALA A 74 -3.91 -5.27 -3.49
N PRO A 75 -4.44 -6.47 -3.22
CA PRO A 75 -3.77 -7.44 -2.38
C PRO A 75 -2.59 -8.06 -3.14
N LEU A 76 -1.54 -8.41 -2.42
CA LEU A 76 -0.46 -9.24 -2.95
C LEU A 76 -0.80 -10.72 -2.71
N SER A 77 -0.59 -11.55 -3.72
CA SER A 77 -0.66 -13.02 -3.62
C SER A 77 0.57 -13.56 -2.90
N TYR A 78 0.70 -13.24 -1.62
CA TYR A 78 1.84 -13.62 -0.80
C TYR A 78 1.41 -13.95 0.64
N ALA A 79 2.28 -14.66 1.36
CA ALA A 79 2.09 -14.94 2.77
C ALA A 79 2.05 -13.64 3.59
N PRO A 80 1.42 -13.64 4.78
CA PRO A 80 1.42 -12.48 5.68
C PRO A 80 2.85 -12.02 6.01
N LEU A 81 3.04 -10.70 6.08
CA LEU A 81 4.29 -10.05 6.44
C LEU A 81 4.03 -9.17 7.67
N ASP A 82 5.02 -9.04 8.56
CA ASP A 82 4.91 -8.25 9.79
C ASP A 82 5.38 -6.81 9.58
N HIS A 83 6.52 -6.63 8.90
CA HIS A 83 7.10 -5.33 8.55
C HIS A 83 7.70 -5.39 7.15
N GLY A 84 7.86 -4.23 6.51
CA GLY A 84 8.61 -4.14 5.26
C GLY A 84 8.93 -2.72 4.85
N CYS A 85 9.91 -2.58 3.96
CA CYS A 85 10.34 -1.31 3.37
C CYS A 85 10.92 -1.52 1.97
N SER A 86 11.15 -0.43 1.24
CA SER A 86 11.83 -0.47 -0.06
C SER A 86 13.21 -1.11 0.06
N PHE A 87 13.57 -1.89 -0.95
CA PHE A 87 14.87 -2.51 -1.10
C PHE A 87 15.33 -2.38 -2.55
N THR A 88 16.60 -2.03 -2.74
CA THR A 88 17.22 -1.94 -4.06
C THR A 88 18.62 -2.53 -4.01
N SER A 89 18.96 -3.33 -5.02
CA SER A 89 20.27 -3.91 -5.25
C SER A 89 20.55 -4.00 -6.76
N GLU A 90 21.75 -4.41 -7.13
CA GLU A 90 22.10 -4.64 -8.54
C GLU A 90 21.21 -5.73 -9.19
N ALA A 91 20.88 -6.77 -8.43
CA ALA A 91 20.03 -7.87 -8.89
C ALA A 91 18.54 -7.53 -8.87
N ILE A 92 18.12 -6.61 -8.00
CA ILE A 92 16.71 -6.25 -7.77
C ILE A 92 16.63 -4.73 -7.74
N ARG A 93 16.26 -4.11 -8.85
CA ARG A 93 16.16 -2.64 -8.91
C ARG A 93 15.10 -2.12 -7.94
N GLU A 94 14.01 -2.84 -7.80
CA GLU A 94 12.87 -2.44 -6.98
C GLU A 94 12.25 -3.63 -6.30
N GLY A 95 12.56 -3.75 -5.02
CA GLY A 95 12.06 -4.81 -4.18
C GLY A 95 11.50 -4.29 -2.88
N ILE A 96 10.92 -5.22 -2.14
CA ILE A 96 10.49 -5.04 -0.77
C ILE A 96 11.31 -6.01 0.07
N VAL A 97 12.02 -5.49 1.08
CA VAL A 97 12.54 -6.33 2.14
C VAL A 97 11.53 -6.35 3.28
N ALA A 98 11.22 -7.54 3.78
CA ALA A 98 10.16 -7.74 4.77
C ALA A 98 10.52 -8.83 5.78
N THR A 99 9.90 -8.75 6.97
CA THR A 99 9.95 -9.79 7.99
C THR A 99 8.65 -10.58 8.02
N ALA A 100 8.74 -11.89 8.21
CA ALA A 100 7.60 -12.76 8.47
C ALA A 100 7.98 -13.78 9.55
N GLY A 101 7.50 -13.56 10.78
CA GLY A 101 7.94 -14.29 11.97
C GLY A 101 9.45 -14.15 12.16
N THR A 102 10.16 -15.28 12.09
CA THR A 102 11.63 -15.35 12.23
C THR A 102 12.37 -15.29 10.90
N THR A 103 11.67 -15.07 9.78
CA THR A 103 12.28 -15.06 8.44
C THR A 103 12.37 -13.65 7.88
N LEU A 104 13.47 -13.36 7.19
CA LEU A 104 13.64 -12.17 6.35
C LEU A 104 13.46 -12.56 4.88
N ARG A 105 12.71 -11.76 4.14
CA ARG A 105 12.31 -12.03 2.75
C ARG A 105 12.58 -10.82 1.89
N ILE A 106 13.18 -11.03 0.74
CA ILE A 106 13.33 -10.01 -0.31
C ILE A 106 12.39 -10.39 -1.44
N LEU A 107 11.51 -9.48 -1.83
CA LEU A 107 10.43 -9.69 -2.78
C LEU A 107 10.61 -8.72 -3.94
N SER A 108 10.43 -9.20 -5.17
CA SER A 108 10.17 -8.34 -6.33
C SER A 108 8.66 -8.23 -6.52
N VAL A 109 8.15 -7.05 -6.84
CA VAL A 109 6.73 -6.85 -7.12
C VAL A 109 6.55 -6.83 -8.63
N GLU A 110 6.08 -7.93 -9.20
CA GLU A 110 5.71 -7.99 -10.60
C GLU A 110 4.24 -7.55 -10.75
N GLY A 111 4.00 -6.54 -11.57
CA GLY A 111 2.64 -6.16 -11.93
C GLY A 111 2.09 -7.18 -12.93
N ASP A 112 0.92 -7.75 -12.64
CA ASP A 112 0.15 -8.44 -13.68
C ASP A 112 -0.11 -7.44 -14.81
N GLY A 113 0.41 -7.72 -16.00
CA GLY A 113 0.34 -6.81 -17.12
C GLY A 113 -1.11 -6.50 -17.47
N GLY A 114 -1.52 -5.24 -17.35
CA GLY A 114 -2.73 -4.72 -18.00
C GLY A 114 -4.03 -5.49 -17.74
N GLY A 115 -4.39 -5.73 -16.48
CA GLY A 115 -5.73 -6.18 -16.12
C GLY A 115 -6.52 -5.03 -15.48
N THR A 116 -7.58 -4.58 -16.16
CA THR A 116 -8.62 -3.69 -15.62
C THR A 116 -9.04 -4.15 -14.23
N LEU A 117 -8.57 -3.45 -13.19
CA LEU A 117 -9.10 -3.62 -11.84
C LEU A 117 -10.48 -2.99 -11.84
N GLY A 118 -11.49 -3.85 -11.73
CA GLY A 118 -12.90 -3.46 -11.67
C GLY A 118 -13.09 -2.32 -10.68
N SER A 119 -13.76 -1.27 -11.15
CA SER A 119 -14.41 -0.27 -10.32
C SER A 119 -15.33 -1.01 -9.35
N GLU A 120 -14.87 -1.21 -8.11
CA GLU A 120 -15.79 -1.36 -6.99
C GLU A 120 -16.37 0.04 -6.74
N GLU A 121 -17.45 0.34 -7.46
CA GLU A 121 -18.39 1.41 -7.12
C GLU A 121 -19.06 1.07 -5.79
N GLU A 122 -19.03 2.01 -4.85
CA GLU A 122 -20.07 2.19 -3.84
C GLU A 122 -20.78 3.51 -4.12
#